data_AF-A0A3G8ZSM4-F1
#
_entry.id   AF-A0A3G8ZSM4-F1
#
_cell.length_a   1.000
_cell.length_b   1.000
_cell.length_c   1.000
_cell.angle_alpha   90.00
_cell.angle_beta   90.00
_cell.angle_gamma   90.00
#
_symmetry.space_group_name_H-M   'P 1'
#
loop_
_entity.id
_entity.type
_entity.pdbx_description
1 polymer ?
#
loop_
_entity_poly.entity_id
_entity_poly.type
_entity_poly.pdbx_seq_one_letter_code
_entity_poly.pdbx_strand_id
1 'polypeptide(L)'
;MVDSEEVQRLEAAAARQLLTLMRDGGYASLDLFWSEIGLSAFSRLTATDDSGATFPLQMPISLPTFLEDLRSAKADRHKGTWFSVLARVSAAGTFEFSYNYDSRIYWDSPSYFEPAARDATDPHPSNEAFLDDLVNYPREPEFVPPWHPAFGRTPATPDTEESIDLGALTGSELFPESLAALALYADWQRIAEALRRELVEILTEEVWSDDAVRTAYNRAFDVILQPANAATVKRIWGSANRAAGYRSKSTNIPDAEMVANPSQDLEVLLEDISDVMCDIARHQISLVD
;
A
#
# COMPACT_ATOMS: atom_id res chain seq x y z
N MET A 1 10.81 8.43 -13.95
CA MET A 1 12.19 8.71 -13.52
C MET A 1 12.12 8.83 -12.01
N VAL A 2 12.91 8.04 -11.28
CA VAL A 2 12.90 8.05 -9.81
C VAL A 2 13.41 9.40 -9.30
N ASP A 3 12.64 10.06 -8.44
CA ASP A 3 13.04 11.30 -7.80
C ASP A 3 14.09 10.99 -6.72
N SER A 4 15.34 11.29 -7.06
CA SER A 4 16.49 10.96 -6.20
C SER A 4 16.53 11.80 -4.92
N GLU A 5 16.00 13.01 -4.93
CA GLU A 5 15.95 13.87 -3.74
C GLU A 5 14.89 13.36 -2.76
N GLU A 6 13.73 12.99 -3.28
CA GLU A 6 12.65 12.44 -2.46
C GLU A 6 13.03 11.10 -1.82
N VAL A 7 13.67 10.21 -2.58
CA VAL A 7 14.20 8.95 -2.08
C VAL A 7 15.20 9.19 -0.94
N GLN A 8 16.15 10.11 -1.11
CA GLN A 8 17.13 10.43 -0.05
C GLN A 8 16.45 11.02 1.20
N ARG A 9 15.42 11.86 1.01
CA ARG A 9 14.65 12.44 2.11
C ARG A 9 13.93 11.36 2.91
N LEU A 10 13.32 10.39 2.23
CA LEU A 10 12.60 9.26 2.84
C LEU A 10 13.55 8.28 3.55
N GLU A 11 14.67 7.90 2.91
CA GLU A 11 15.72 7.08 3.53
C GLU A 11 16.25 7.75 4.81
N ALA A 12 16.54 9.06 4.76
CA ALA A 12 16.99 9.81 5.92
C ALA A 12 15.91 9.90 7.01
N ALA A 13 14.63 9.99 6.66
CA ALA A 13 13.53 10.00 7.62
C ALA A 13 13.37 8.66 8.34
N ALA A 14 13.42 7.55 7.59
CA ALA A 14 13.42 6.20 8.15
C ALA A 14 14.65 5.96 9.04
N ALA A 15 15.85 6.36 8.58
CA ALA A 15 17.08 6.25 9.35
C ALA A 15 17.02 7.05 10.65
N ARG A 16 16.40 8.24 10.67
CA ARG A 16 16.21 9.01 11.92
C ARG A 16 15.37 8.28 12.95
N GLN A 17 14.31 7.57 12.53
CA GLN A 17 13.51 6.76 13.47
C GLN A 17 14.34 5.64 14.11
N LEU A 18 15.14 4.96 13.28
CA LEU A 18 16.05 3.91 13.74
C LEU A 18 17.15 4.47 14.66
N LEU A 19 17.76 5.61 14.32
CA LEU A 19 18.77 6.28 15.14
C LEU A 19 18.23 6.67 16.52
N THR A 20 16.99 7.14 16.60
CA THR A 20 16.34 7.43 17.90
C THR A 20 16.25 6.16 18.75
N LEU A 21 15.71 5.08 18.18
CA LEU A 21 15.59 3.79 18.88
C LEU A 21 16.94 3.24 19.35
N MET A 22 17.96 3.34 18.50
CA MET A 22 19.32 2.91 18.80
C MET A 22 19.93 3.70 19.96
N ARG A 23 19.74 5.03 19.98
CA ARG A 23 20.23 5.90 21.06
C ARG A 23 19.52 5.62 22.38
N ASP A 24 18.21 5.42 22.36
CA ASP A 24 17.41 5.17 23.56
C ASP A 24 17.73 3.81 24.19
N GLY A 25 18.07 2.82 23.35
CA GLY A 25 18.43 1.47 23.79
C GLY A 25 19.92 1.26 24.09
N GLY A 26 20.81 2.18 23.70
CA GLY A 26 22.25 2.02 23.85
C GLY A 26 22.82 0.91 22.96
N TYR A 27 22.34 0.80 21.73
CA TYR A 27 22.73 -0.27 20.80
C TYR A 27 23.86 0.18 19.87
N ALA A 28 24.74 -0.76 19.50
CA ALA A 28 25.85 -0.53 18.57
C ALA A 28 25.38 -0.43 17.11
N SER A 29 24.38 -1.24 16.73
CA SER A 29 23.77 -1.20 15.41
C SER A 29 22.33 -1.72 15.41
N LEU A 30 21.57 -1.28 14.40
CA LEU A 30 20.24 -1.82 14.06
C LEU A 30 20.25 -2.37 12.64
N ASP A 31 19.61 -3.52 12.45
CA ASP A 31 19.34 -4.17 11.19
C ASP A 31 17.84 -4.33 10.99
N LEU A 32 17.31 -3.70 9.94
CA LEU A 32 15.93 -3.78 9.52
C LEU A 32 15.83 -4.61 8.24
N PHE A 33 14.97 -5.62 8.25
CA PHE A 33 14.39 -6.21 7.05
C PHE A 33 12.94 -5.76 6.92
N TRP A 34 12.56 -5.28 5.74
CA TRP A 34 11.18 -4.98 5.36
C TRP A 34 10.88 -5.57 3.99
N SER A 35 9.73 -6.22 3.84
CA SER A 35 9.24 -6.72 2.58
C SER A 35 7.74 -6.43 2.50
N GLU A 36 7.31 -5.97 1.33
CA GLU A 36 5.90 -5.72 1.02
C GLU A 36 5.63 -6.40 -0.31
N ILE A 37 4.63 -7.27 -0.35
CA ILE A 37 4.24 -8.05 -1.53
C ILE A 37 2.72 -8.08 -1.57
N GLY A 38 2.15 -7.47 -2.61
CA GLY A 38 0.70 -7.30 -2.74
C GLY A 38 0.16 -6.42 -1.61
N LEU A 39 -0.80 -6.93 -0.83
CA LEU A 39 -1.41 -6.22 0.30
C LEU A 39 -0.77 -6.55 1.65
N SER A 40 0.26 -7.40 1.67
CA SER A 40 0.87 -7.88 2.90
C SER A 40 2.28 -7.34 3.06
N ALA A 41 2.66 -7.05 4.31
CA ALA A 41 4.01 -6.66 4.65
C ALA A 41 4.55 -7.52 5.79
N PHE A 42 5.86 -7.74 5.76
CA PHE A 42 6.60 -8.44 6.80
C PHE A 42 7.84 -7.63 7.17
N SER A 43 8.19 -7.71 8.45
CA SER A 43 9.39 -7.05 8.92
C SER A 43 10.09 -7.77 10.06
N ARG A 44 11.40 -7.50 10.18
CA ARG A 44 12.20 -7.87 11.33
C ARG A 44 13.15 -6.73 11.65
N LEU A 45 13.13 -6.28 12.89
CA LEU A 45 14.10 -5.32 13.41
C LEU A 45 14.95 -6.02 14.45
N THR A 46 16.25 -6.01 14.27
CA THR A 46 17.22 -6.62 15.18
C THR A 46 18.23 -5.56 15.58
N ALA A 47 18.58 -5.56 16.85
CA ALA A 47 19.59 -4.70 17.41
C ALA A 47 20.78 -5.53 17.88
N THR A 48 21.97 -4.95 17.79
CA THR A 48 23.21 -5.54 18.29
C THR A 48 23.79 -4.60 19.34
N ASP A 49 24.13 -5.12 20.51
CA ASP A 49 24.82 -4.35 21.56
C ASP A 49 26.35 -4.31 21.36
N ASP A 50 27.05 -3.61 22.25
CA ASP A 50 28.52 -3.51 22.21
C ASP A 50 29.25 -4.84 22.43
N SER A 51 28.56 -5.86 22.97
CA SER A 51 29.12 -7.21 23.13
C SER A 51 28.95 -8.08 21.88
N GLY A 52 28.20 -7.59 20.89
CA GLY A 52 27.82 -8.33 19.69
C GLY A 52 26.58 -9.22 19.89
N ALA A 53 25.89 -9.12 21.02
CA ALA A 53 24.66 -9.88 21.25
C ALA A 53 23.50 -9.24 20.48
N THR A 54 22.70 -10.09 19.83
CA THR A 54 21.56 -9.65 19.00
C THR A 54 20.23 -9.90 19.68
N PHE A 55 19.30 -8.96 19.58
CA PHE A 55 17.95 -9.10 20.12
C PHE A 55 16.90 -8.50 19.18
N PRO A 56 15.71 -9.11 19.09
CA PRO A 56 14.62 -8.56 18.31
C PRO A 56 14.08 -7.29 18.98
N LEU A 57 13.74 -6.29 18.17
CA LEU A 57 13.05 -5.09 18.61
C LEU A 57 11.67 -4.99 17.97
N GLN A 58 10.78 -4.30 18.66
CA GLN A 58 9.53 -3.87 18.07
C GLN A 58 9.77 -2.71 17.10
N MET A 59 9.11 -2.75 15.94
CA MET A 59 9.17 -1.69 14.96
C MET A 59 8.49 -0.41 15.48
N PRO A 60 9.09 0.78 15.30
CA PRO A 60 8.40 2.05 15.55
C PRO A 60 7.15 2.18 14.67
N ILE A 61 6.03 2.61 15.24
CA ILE A 61 4.72 2.71 14.56
C ILE A 61 4.77 3.58 13.29
N SER A 62 5.62 4.61 13.26
CA SER A 62 5.78 5.52 12.13
C SER A 62 6.67 4.98 11.00
N LEU A 63 7.48 3.97 11.27
CA LEU A 63 8.48 3.48 10.32
C LEU A 63 7.86 2.83 9.06
N PRO A 64 6.79 2.01 9.14
CA PRO A 64 6.11 1.46 7.98
C PRO A 64 5.74 2.50 6.92
N THR A 65 5.19 3.65 7.33
CA THR A 65 4.77 4.71 6.40
C THR A 65 5.94 5.23 5.56
N PHE A 66 7.12 5.43 6.16
CA PHE A 66 8.29 5.84 5.40
C PHE A 66 8.78 4.77 4.42
N LEU A 67 8.62 3.49 4.76
CA LEU A 67 9.03 2.37 3.91
C LEU A 67 8.06 2.17 2.73
N GLU A 68 6.76 2.35 2.97
CA GLU A 68 5.71 2.37 1.94
C GLU A 68 5.91 3.53 0.96
N ASP A 69 6.16 4.74 1.49
CA ASP A 69 6.48 5.92 0.68
C ASP A 69 7.75 5.70 -0.15
N LEU A 70 8.78 5.07 0.45
CA LEU A 70 10.04 4.75 -0.22
C LEU A 70 9.85 3.68 -1.31
N ARG A 71 8.94 2.73 -1.12
CA ARG A 71 8.55 1.74 -2.13
C ARG A 71 7.93 2.41 -3.34
N SER A 72 7.01 3.33 -3.08
CA SER A 72 6.31 4.12 -4.10
C SER A 72 7.28 5.03 -4.85
N ALA A 73 8.14 5.75 -4.13
CA ALA A 73 9.11 6.69 -4.72
C ALA A 73 10.16 5.99 -5.61
N LYS A 74 10.54 4.75 -5.28
CA LYS A 74 11.49 3.95 -6.09
C LYS A 74 10.82 3.15 -7.19
N ALA A 75 9.50 3.17 -7.30
CA ALA A 75 8.81 2.49 -8.39
C ALA A 75 9.22 3.10 -9.74
N ASP A 76 9.57 2.24 -10.68
CA ASP A 76 9.81 2.60 -12.06
C ASP A 76 8.71 1.99 -12.94
N ARG A 77 8.23 2.77 -13.91
CA ARG A 77 7.11 2.35 -14.77
C ARG A 77 7.40 1.10 -15.62
N HIS A 78 8.67 0.79 -15.86
CA HIS A 78 9.09 -0.37 -16.64
C HIS A 78 9.55 -1.51 -15.74
N LYS A 79 10.25 -1.20 -14.65
CA LYS A 79 10.90 -2.19 -13.79
C LYS A 79 10.10 -2.57 -12.54
N GLY A 80 8.99 -1.89 -12.28
CA GLY A 80 8.23 -2.00 -11.04
C GLY A 80 9.02 -1.44 -9.86
N THR A 81 8.79 -2.00 -8.67
CA THR A 81 9.50 -1.63 -7.43
C THR A 81 10.21 -2.83 -6.81
N TRP A 82 11.00 -2.60 -5.76
CA TRP A 82 11.75 -3.63 -5.03
C TRP A 82 10.81 -4.56 -4.26
N PHE A 83 11.19 -5.81 -3.98
CA PHE A 83 10.42 -6.78 -3.18
C PHE A 83 10.73 -6.71 -1.68
N SER A 84 11.95 -6.33 -1.34
CA SER A 84 12.36 -6.08 0.04
C SER A 84 13.46 -5.03 0.12
N VAL A 85 13.64 -4.48 1.31
CA VAL A 85 14.73 -3.57 1.65
C VAL A 85 15.38 -4.01 2.97
N LEU A 86 16.71 -4.00 2.96
CA LEU A 86 17.54 -4.14 4.15
C LEU A 86 18.08 -2.77 4.50
N ALA A 87 17.89 -2.32 5.73
CA ALA A 87 18.49 -1.09 6.23
C ALA A 87 19.37 -1.37 7.44
N ARG A 88 20.59 -0.85 7.43
CA ARG A 88 21.51 -0.94 8.56
C ARG A 88 21.83 0.45 9.07
N VAL A 89 21.80 0.63 10.39
CA VAL A 89 22.16 1.88 11.06
C VAL A 89 23.19 1.60 12.15
N SER A 90 24.21 2.45 12.26
CA SER A 90 25.26 2.33 13.29
C SER A 90 25.20 3.45 14.33
N ALA A 91 25.80 3.20 15.51
CA ALA A 91 25.96 4.18 16.58
C ALA A 91 26.65 5.48 16.13
N ALA A 92 27.49 5.42 15.09
CA ALA A 92 28.18 6.57 14.52
C ALA A 92 27.27 7.46 13.64
N GLY A 93 26.00 7.09 13.46
CA GLY A 93 25.05 7.83 12.64
C GLY A 93 25.07 7.45 11.15
N THR A 94 25.86 6.46 10.76
CA THR A 94 25.89 5.97 9.38
C THR A 94 24.68 5.08 9.12
N PHE A 95 24.11 5.17 7.92
CA PHE A 95 23.05 4.29 7.49
C PHE A 95 23.21 3.87 6.03
N GLU A 96 22.69 2.70 5.68
CA GLU A 96 22.70 2.15 4.33
C GLU A 96 21.38 1.43 4.06
N PHE A 97 20.87 1.56 2.83
CA PHE A 97 19.70 0.83 2.33
C PHE A 97 20.12 -0.03 1.13
N SER A 98 19.80 -1.32 1.19
CA SER A 98 19.99 -2.28 0.10
C SER A 98 18.63 -2.83 -0.34
N TYR A 99 18.33 -2.70 -1.63
CA TYR A 99 17.04 -3.05 -2.21
C TYR A 99 17.16 -4.34 -3.01
N ASN A 100 16.22 -5.26 -2.80
CA ASN A 100 16.12 -6.49 -3.57
C ASN A 100 15.03 -6.36 -4.63
N TYR A 101 15.38 -6.38 -5.91
CA TYR A 101 14.43 -6.36 -7.03
C TYR A 101 14.21 -7.73 -7.66
N ASP A 102 15.07 -8.71 -7.34
CA ASP A 102 15.28 -9.88 -8.20
C ASP A 102 15.22 -11.21 -7.46
N SER A 103 15.38 -11.24 -6.14
CA SER A 103 15.38 -12.48 -5.36
C SER A 103 13.99 -12.73 -4.77
N ARG A 104 13.55 -13.99 -4.77
CA ARG A 104 12.31 -14.39 -4.10
C ARG A 104 12.45 -14.21 -2.60
N ILE A 105 11.38 -13.73 -1.97
CA ILE A 105 11.28 -13.59 -0.52
C ILE A 105 10.46 -14.74 0.08
N TYR A 106 10.91 -15.20 1.25
CA TYR A 106 10.29 -16.21 2.10
C TYR A 106 10.22 -15.69 3.55
N TRP A 107 9.06 -15.19 3.97
CA TRP A 107 8.84 -14.58 5.29
C TRP A 107 8.92 -15.57 6.45
N ASP A 108 8.68 -16.86 6.16
CA ASP A 108 8.80 -17.97 7.08
C ASP A 108 10.25 -18.46 7.26
N SER A 109 11.20 -17.92 6.49
CA SER A 109 12.60 -18.34 6.51
C SER A 109 13.49 -17.44 7.37
N PRO A 110 14.48 -18.02 8.08
CA PRO A 110 15.52 -17.23 8.75
C PRO A 110 16.38 -16.39 7.79
N SER A 111 16.63 -16.87 6.56
CA SER A 111 17.49 -16.18 5.58
C SER A 111 16.74 -15.25 4.64
N TYR A 112 15.41 -15.30 4.65
CA TYR A 112 14.49 -14.59 3.75
C TYR A 112 14.57 -14.94 2.26
N PHE A 113 15.67 -15.50 1.78
CA PHE A 113 15.91 -15.74 0.35
C PHE A 113 15.93 -17.23 -0.01
N GLU A 114 15.85 -18.11 1.00
CA GLU A 114 15.72 -19.56 0.82
C GLU A 114 14.45 -20.03 1.54
N PRO A 115 13.69 -20.98 0.98
CA PRO A 115 12.50 -21.51 1.66
C PRO A 115 12.88 -22.24 2.95
N ALA A 116 12.08 -22.10 4.00
CA ALA A 116 12.32 -22.76 5.28
C ALA A 116 12.28 -24.30 5.19
N ALA A 117 11.46 -24.83 4.28
CA ALA A 117 11.41 -26.23 3.92
C ALA A 117 11.44 -26.37 2.39
N ARG A 118 12.21 -27.34 1.90
CA ARG A 118 12.37 -27.61 0.46
C ARG A 118 11.05 -27.91 -0.25
N ASP A 119 10.08 -28.47 0.48
CA ASP A 119 8.79 -28.92 -0.04
C ASP A 119 7.62 -28.11 0.56
N ALA A 120 7.84 -26.85 0.96
CA ALA A 120 6.77 -25.99 1.46
C ALA A 120 5.68 -25.84 0.38
N THR A 121 4.49 -26.40 0.66
CA THR A 121 3.35 -26.36 -0.27
C THR A 121 2.65 -25.02 -0.32
N ASP A 122 2.92 -24.15 0.66
CA ASP A 122 2.33 -22.82 0.81
C ASP A 122 3.43 -21.83 1.26
N PRO A 123 4.29 -21.36 0.33
CA PRO A 123 5.31 -20.39 0.66
C PRO A 123 4.67 -19.04 0.99
N HIS A 124 5.17 -18.36 2.02
CA HIS A 124 4.77 -16.98 2.31
C HIS A 124 5.88 -16.00 1.91
N PRO A 125 5.63 -15.01 1.05
CA PRO A 125 4.37 -14.72 0.35
C PRO A 125 3.98 -15.76 -0.71
N SER A 126 2.66 -15.91 -0.91
CA SER A 126 2.10 -16.80 -1.91
C SER A 126 2.36 -16.29 -3.32
N ASN A 127 2.20 -17.16 -4.32
CA ASN A 127 2.35 -16.76 -5.72
C ASN A 127 1.30 -15.73 -6.14
N GLU A 128 0.09 -15.82 -5.57
CA GLU A 128 -1.00 -14.88 -5.78
C GLU A 128 -0.62 -13.49 -5.27
N ALA A 129 -0.02 -13.39 -4.07
CA ALA A 129 0.44 -12.11 -3.55
C ALA A 129 1.50 -11.44 -4.46
N PHE A 130 2.38 -12.23 -5.08
CA PHE A 130 3.34 -11.72 -6.06
C PHE A 130 2.66 -11.26 -7.37
N LEU A 131 1.59 -11.93 -7.80
CA LEU A 131 0.79 -11.47 -8.93
C LEU A 131 0.05 -10.16 -8.60
N ASP A 132 -0.52 -10.05 -7.40
CA ASP A 132 -1.17 -8.82 -6.93
C ASP A 132 -0.18 -7.65 -6.80
N ASP A 133 1.08 -7.93 -6.44
CA ASP A 133 2.14 -6.92 -6.41
C ASP A 133 2.38 -6.29 -7.80
N LEU A 134 2.33 -7.11 -8.88
CA LEU A 134 2.48 -6.62 -10.25
C LEU A 134 1.31 -5.73 -10.72
N VAL A 135 0.12 -5.86 -10.14
CA VAL A 135 -0.99 -4.95 -10.43
C VAL A 135 -0.65 -3.54 -9.97
N ASN A 136 -0.04 -3.42 -8.79
CA ASN A 136 0.32 -2.14 -8.19
C ASN A 136 1.66 -1.58 -8.73
N TYR A 137 2.60 -2.47 -9.04
CA TYR A 137 3.93 -2.13 -9.51
C TYR A 137 4.29 -2.94 -10.76
N PRO A 138 3.71 -2.60 -11.93
CA PRO A 138 3.90 -3.37 -13.16
C PRO A 138 5.37 -3.48 -13.56
N ARG A 139 5.71 -4.62 -14.15
CA ARG A 139 7.03 -4.91 -14.72
C ARG A 139 6.89 -5.33 -16.16
N GLU A 140 7.71 -4.78 -17.04
CA GLU A 140 7.85 -5.29 -18.39
C GLU A 140 8.43 -6.71 -18.34
N PRO A 141 8.11 -7.58 -19.33
CA PRO A 141 8.50 -8.98 -19.30
C PRO A 141 10.00 -9.22 -19.06
N GLU A 142 10.89 -8.36 -19.56
CA GLU A 142 12.34 -8.43 -19.34
C GLU A 142 12.79 -8.13 -17.90
N PHE A 143 11.96 -7.48 -17.09
CA PHE A 143 12.24 -7.14 -15.69
C PHE A 143 11.52 -8.06 -14.69
N VAL A 144 10.77 -9.04 -15.18
CA VAL A 144 10.16 -10.08 -14.35
C VAL A 144 11.23 -11.15 -14.04
N PRO A 145 11.55 -11.42 -12.77
CA PRO A 145 12.57 -12.42 -12.43
C PRO A 145 12.16 -13.86 -12.81
N PRO A 146 13.12 -14.77 -13.10
CA PRO A 146 12.82 -16.15 -13.52
C PRO A 146 11.96 -16.99 -12.57
N TRP A 147 11.99 -16.71 -11.28
CA TRP A 147 11.19 -17.43 -10.27
C TRP A 147 9.76 -16.89 -10.15
N HIS A 148 9.49 -15.70 -10.70
CA HIS A 148 8.23 -15.00 -10.50
C HIS A 148 7.09 -15.74 -11.20
N PRO A 149 5.88 -15.85 -10.62
CA PRO A 149 4.77 -16.58 -11.23
C PRO A 149 4.37 -16.08 -12.64
N ALA A 150 4.63 -14.80 -12.92
CA ALA A 150 4.39 -14.16 -14.22
C ALA A 150 5.52 -14.36 -15.24
N PHE A 151 6.64 -14.97 -14.87
CA PHE A 151 7.79 -15.12 -15.77
C PHE A 151 7.43 -15.91 -17.03
N GLY A 152 7.81 -15.38 -18.20
CA GLY A 152 7.52 -15.99 -19.50
C GLY A 152 6.05 -15.92 -19.93
N ARG A 153 5.16 -15.32 -19.12
CA ARG A 153 3.79 -15.04 -19.56
C ARG A 153 3.82 -13.83 -20.47
N THR A 154 3.28 -13.99 -21.68
CA THR A 154 2.96 -12.82 -22.52
C THR A 154 1.82 -12.09 -21.81
N PRO A 155 1.89 -10.77 -21.60
CA PRO A 155 0.74 -10.03 -21.12
C PRO A 155 -0.42 -10.36 -22.05
N ALA A 156 -1.53 -10.83 -21.50
CA ALA A 156 -2.71 -11.07 -22.31
C ALA A 156 -3.04 -9.76 -23.00
N THR A 157 -2.98 -9.73 -24.34
CA THR A 157 -3.56 -8.62 -25.11
C THR A 157 -5.03 -8.60 -24.71
N PRO A 158 -5.57 -7.48 -24.19
CA PRO A 158 -6.99 -7.42 -23.88
C PRO A 158 -7.73 -7.63 -25.20
N ASP A 159 -8.51 -8.71 -25.30
CA ASP A 159 -9.36 -8.97 -26.46
C ASP A 159 -10.34 -7.79 -26.58
N THR A 160 -10.22 -7.06 -27.69
CA THR A 160 -11.02 -5.87 -27.98
C THR A 160 -12.35 -6.31 -28.58
N GLU A 161 -13.40 -6.37 -27.76
CA GLU A 161 -14.79 -6.19 -28.21
C GLU A 161 -15.42 -5.08 -27.37
N GLU A 162 -16.07 -4.12 -28.03
CA GLU A 162 -16.71 -2.95 -27.43
C GLU A 162 -17.91 -3.35 -26.56
N SER A 163 -17.63 -3.71 -25.31
CA SER A 163 -18.43 -3.33 -24.15
C SER A 163 -17.50 -2.60 -23.20
N ILE A 164 -17.98 -1.56 -22.51
CA ILE A 164 -17.18 -0.92 -21.47
C ILE A 164 -17.12 -1.91 -20.30
N ASP A 165 -16.09 -2.74 -20.31
CA ASP A 165 -15.78 -3.62 -19.21
C ASP A 165 -15.29 -2.75 -18.05
N LEU A 166 -16.15 -2.54 -17.05
CA LEU A 166 -15.74 -1.97 -15.77
C LEU A 166 -14.50 -2.71 -15.21
N GLY A 167 -14.27 -3.98 -15.57
CA GLY A 167 -13.05 -4.78 -15.35
C GLY A 167 -11.77 -4.26 -15.97
N ALA A 168 -11.86 -3.52 -17.08
CA ALA A 168 -10.72 -3.06 -17.87
C ALA A 168 -10.31 -1.61 -17.55
N LEU A 169 -11.14 -0.85 -16.81
CA LEU A 169 -10.81 0.51 -16.42
C LEU A 169 -9.58 0.52 -15.49
N THR A 170 -8.61 1.36 -15.84
CA THR A 170 -7.39 1.55 -15.05
C THR A 170 -7.56 2.69 -14.06
N GLY A 171 -6.70 2.74 -13.03
CA GLY A 171 -6.91 3.53 -11.81
C GLY A 171 -7.33 5.01 -11.95
N SER A 172 -7.04 5.71 -13.05
CA SER A 172 -7.54 7.09 -13.25
C SER A 172 -8.97 7.18 -13.78
N GLU A 173 -9.41 6.19 -14.55
CA GLU A 173 -10.73 6.14 -15.19
C GLU A 173 -11.82 5.74 -14.18
N LEU A 174 -11.41 5.26 -13.00
CA LEU A 174 -12.31 4.97 -11.89
C LEU A 174 -12.82 6.24 -11.20
N PHE A 175 -12.20 7.40 -11.42
CA PHE A 175 -12.52 8.65 -10.70
C PHE A 175 -13.11 9.68 -11.65
N PRO A 176 -14.15 10.42 -11.23
CA PRO A 176 -14.59 11.59 -11.98
C PRO A 176 -13.46 12.64 -12.05
N GLU A 177 -13.50 13.53 -13.05
CA GLU A 177 -12.46 14.53 -13.28
C GLU A 177 -12.17 15.40 -12.04
N SER A 178 -13.21 15.73 -11.27
CA SER A 178 -13.10 16.46 -9.99
C SER A 178 -12.27 15.75 -8.92
N LEU A 179 -12.10 14.43 -9.06
CA LEU A 179 -11.39 13.55 -8.15
C LEU A 179 -10.20 12.86 -8.82
N ALA A 180 -9.83 13.22 -10.06
CA ALA A 180 -8.78 12.52 -10.80
C ALA A 180 -7.42 12.50 -10.05
N ALA A 181 -7.14 13.50 -9.22
CA ALA A 181 -5.94 13.54 -8.38
C ALA A 181 -5.91 12.45 -7.28
N LEU A 182 -7.06 11.86 -6.90
CA LEU A 182 -7.12 10.73 -5.97
C LEU A 182 -6.49 9.47 -6.57
N ALA A 183 -6.49 9.34 -7.90
CA ALA A 183 -5.86 8.23 -8.60
C ALA A 183 -4.32 8.19 -8.39
N LEU A 184 -3.71 9.25 -7.84
CA LEU A 184 -2.29 9.27 -7.48
C LEU A 184 -1.99 8.60 -6.13
N TYR A 185 -3.01 8.23 -5.36
CA TYR A 185 -2.85 7.68 -4.01
C TYR A 185 -3.27 6.21 -3.97
N ALA A 186 -2.34 5.33 -3.58
CA ALA A 186 -2.55 3.89 -3.56
C ALA A 186 -3.76 3.47 -2.70
N ASP A 187 -4.00 4.11 -1.55
CA ASP A 187 -5.17 3.78 -0.73
C ASP A 187 -6.50 4.08 -1.44
N TRP A 188 -6.56 5.17 -2.21
CA TRP A 188 -7.78 5.53 -2.96
C TRP A 188 -7.98 4.64 -4.17
N GLN A 189 -6.92 4.22 -4.85
CA GLN A 189 -7.00 3.19 -5.87
C GLN A 189 -7.57 1.88 -5.31
N ARG A 190 -7.13 1.46 -4.11
CA ARG A 190 -7.68 0.28 -3.42
C ARG A 190 -9.16 0.44 -3.08
N ILE A 191 -9.57 1.62 -2.60
CA ILE A 191 -10.98 1.94 -2.30
C ILE A 191 -11.83 1.88 -3.57
N ALA A 192 -11.39 2.53 -4.64
CA ALA A 192 -12.10 2.56 -5.91
C ALA A 192 -12.24 1.16 -6.52
N GLU A 193 -11.20 0.33 -6.41
CA GLU A 193 -11.20 -1.04 -6.91
C GLU A 193 -12.12 -1.98 -6.11
N ALA A 194 -12.11 -1.87 -4.77
CA ALA A 194 -13.06 -2.63 -3.95
C ALA A 194 -14.50 -2.22 -4.23
N LEU A 195 -14.76 -0.90 -4.34
CA LEU A 195 -16.09 -0.39 -4.68
C LEU A 195 -16.56 -0.89 -6.05
N ARG A 196 -15.68 -0.87 -7.04
CA ARG A 196 -15.93 -1.37 -8.39
C ARG A 196 -16.33 -2.85 -8.38
N ARG A 197 -15.59 -3.69 -7.65
CA ARG A 197 -15.90 -5.13 -7.52
C ARG A 197 -17.29 -5.36 -6.94
N GLU A 198 -17.63 -4.67 -5.85
CA GLU A 198 -18.94 -4.79 -5.22
C GLU A 198 -20.07 -4.28 -6.12
N LEU A 199 -19.83 -3.20 -6.88
CA LEU A 199 -20.79 -2.68 -7.85
C LEU A 199 -21.02 -3.67 -8.98
N VAL A 200 -19.99 -4.31 -9.53
CA VAL A 200 -20.14 -5.34 -10.57
C VAL A 200 -20.97 -6.51 -10.06
N GLU A 201 -20.70 -7.00 -8.84
CA GLU A 201 -21.47 -8.08 -8.22
C GLU A 201 -22.96 -7.69 -8.07
N ILE A 202 -23.24 -6.51 -7.50
CA ILE A 202 -24.61 -6.06 -7.26
C ILE A 202 -25.36 -5.77 -8.56
N LEU A 203 -24.71 -5.17 -9.55
CA LEU A 203 -25.32 -4.88 -10.86
C LEU A 203 -25.60 -6.15 -11.68
N THR A 204 -24.89 -7.25 -11.41
CA THR A 204 -25.23 -8.55 -12.00
C THR A 204 -26.45 -9.23 -11.37
N GLU A 205 -26.83 -8.86 -10.14
CA GLU A 205 -27.90 -9.50 -9.38
C GLU A 205 -29.21 -8.67 -9.32
N GLU A 206 -29.13 -7.34 -9.37
CA GLU A 206 -30.28 -6.44 -9.19
C GLU A 206 -30.38 -5.32 -10.25
N VAL A 207 -31.59 -4.76 -10.38
CA VAL A 207 -31.82 -3.52 -11.14
C VAL A 207 -31.29 -2.33 -10.33
N TRP A 208 -30.63 -1.40 -11.02
CA TRP A 208 -30.02 -0.21 -10.43
C TRP A 208 -30.94 0.55 -9.44
N SER A 209 -30.40 0.89 -8.26
CA SER A 209 -31.04 1.74 -7.26
C SER A 209 -30.02 2.42 -6.34
N ASP A 210 -30.42 3.53 -5.69
CA ASP A 210 -29.60 4.19 -4.66
C ASP A 210 -29.25 3.24 -3.50
N ASP A 211 -30.13 2.27 -3.20
CA ASP A 211 -29.91 1.26 -2.16
C ASP A 211 -28.83 0.23 -2.57
N ALA A 212 -28.77 -0.13 -3.86
CA ALA A 212 -27.72 -0.99 -4.41
C ALA A 212 -26.34 -0.31 -4.32
N VAL A 213 -26.25 0.98 -4.69
CA VAL A 213 -25.03 1.79 -4.55
C VAL A 213 -24.60 1.89 -3.10
N ARG A 214 -25.53 2.17 -2.18
CA ARG A 214 -25.25 2.24 -0.75
C ARG A 214 -24.79 0.90 -0.18
N THR A 215 -25.31 -0.21 -0.71
CA THR A 215 -24.90 -1.56 -0.30
C THR A 215 -23.48 -1.87 -0.78
N ALA A 216 -23.15 -1.58 -2.04
CA ALA A 216 -21.79 -1.73 -2.57
C ALA A 216 -20.78 -0.91 -1.78
N TYR A 217 -21.16 0.34 -1.46
CA TYR A 217 -20.40 1.22 -0.60
C TYR A 217 -20.13 0.60 0.77
N ASN A 218 -21.17 0.17 1.49
CA ASN A 218 -21.01 -0.39 2.84
C ASN A 218 -20.12 -1.63 2.84
N ARG A 219 -20.21 -2.49 1.81
CA ARG A 219 -19.35 -3.67 1.67
C ARG A 219 -17.89 -3.30 1.41
N ALA A 220 -17.63 -2.37 0.48
CA ALA A 220 -16.28 -1.87 0.21
C ALA A 220 -15.67 -1.20 1.45
N PHE A 221 -16.51 -0.44 2.18
CA PHE A 221 -16.16 0.20 3.43
C PHE A 221 -15.80 -0.82 4.53
N ASP A 222 -16.59 -1.88 4.69
CA ASP A 222 -16.35 -2.94 5.67
C ASP A 222 -15.05 -3.71 5.39
N VAL A 223 -14.67 -3.84 4.12
CA VAL A 223 -13.42 -4.51 3.73
C VAL A 223 -12.19 -3.65 4.01
N ILE A 224 -12.26 -2.33 3.77
CA ILE A 224 -11.08 -1.47 3.76
C ILE A 224 -10.95 -0.65 5.04
N LEU A 225 -12.05 -0.09 5.55
CA LEU A 225 -12.03 0.94 6.59
C LEU A 225 -12.38 0.41 7.98
N GLN A 226 -13.23 -0.61 8.08
CA GLN A 226 -13.51 -1.31 9.35
C GLN A 226 -12.26 -1.91 10.03
N PRO A 227 -11.35 -2.60 9.31
CA PRO A 227 -10.12 -3.10 9.91
C PRO A 227 -9.02 -2.03 10.01
N ALA A 228 -9.22 -0.85 9.42
CA ALA A 228 -8.23 0.21 9.41
C ALA A 228 -8.08 0.85 10.80
N ASN A 229 -6.84 1.04 11.23
CA ASN A 229 -6.58 1.82 12.43
C ASN A 229 -6.71 3.33 12.15
N ALA A 230 -6.75 4.14 13.21
CA ALA A 230 -6.90 5.59 13.10
C ALA A 230 -5.81 6.27 12.23
N ALA A 231 -4.60 5.69 12.13
CA ALA A 231 -3.54 6.24 11.29
C ALA A 231 -3.82 6.02 9.80
N THR A 232 -4.29 4.82 9.42
CA THR A 232 -4.72 4.50 8.05
C THR A 232 -5.88 5.41 7.62
N VAL A 233 -6.89 5.57 8.48
CA VAL A 233 -8.03 6.45 8.19
C VAL A 233 -7.58 7.91 8.01
N LYS A 234 -6.69 8.42 8.88
CA LYS A 234 -6.11 9.77 8.72
C LYS A 234 -5.32 9.93 7.42
N ARG A 235 -4.59 8.89 6.99
CA ARG A 235 -3.82 8.90 5.74
C ARG A 235 -4.74 9.01 4.53
N ILE A 236 -5.78 8.18 4.48
CA ILE A 236 -6.81 8.17 3.43
C ILE A 236 -7.52 9.51 3.36
N TRP A 237 -7.92 10.06 4.50
CA TRP A 237 -8.54 11.38 4.52
C TRP A 237 -7.58 12.50 4.12
N GLY A 238 -6.32 12.43 4.57
CA GLY A 238 -5.30 13.39 4.21
C GLY A 238 -5.06 13.45 2.69
N SER A 239 -5.10 12.31 2.00
CA SER A 239 -4.96 12.28 0.53
C SER A 239 -6.19 12.85 -0.17
N ALA A 240 -7.41 12.62 0.33
CA ALA A 240 -8.63 13.24 -0.21
C ALA A 240 -8.59 14.77 -0.15
N ASN A 241 -8.23 15.32 1.01
CA ASN A 241 -8.12 16.77 1.19
C ASN A 241 -7.10 17.40 0.25
N ARG A 242 -5.97 16.72 0.00
CA ARG A 242 -4.92 17.20 -0.91
C ARG A 242 -5.34 17.10 -2.37
N ALA A 243 -6.03 16.03 -2.76
CA ALA A 243 -6.38 15.75 -4.14
C ALA A 243 -7.52 16.64 -4.66
N ALA A 244 -8.59 16.77 -3.89
CA ALA A 244 -9.83 17.33 -4.40
C ALA A 244 -9.96 18.84 -4.19
N GLY A 245 -8.98 19.49 -3.54
CA GLY A 245 -9.18 20.84 -3.02
C GLY A 245 -10.45 20.95 -2.17
N TYR A 246 -10.91 19.80 -1.63
CA TYR A 246 -12.20 19.64 -0.99
C TYR A 246 -12.20 20.52 0.24
N ARG A 247 -13.02 21.58 0.22
CA ARG A 247 -13.28 22.36 1.43
C ARG A 247 -14.21 21.49 2.28
N SER A 248 -13.62 20.57 3.03
CA SER A 248 -14.33 19.80 4.05
C SER A 248 -15.17 20.77 4.91
N LYS A 249 -16.34 20.31 5.32
CA LYS A 249 -17.13 21.00 6.35
C LYS A 249 -16.36 21.05 7.68
N SER A 250 -15.37 20.17 7.86
CA SER A 250 -14.43 20.13 8.98
C SER A 250 -13.07 20.72 8.60
N THR A 251 -12.73 21.87 9.18
CA THR A 251 -11.41 22.51 9.01
C THR A 251 -10.35 21.96 9.96
N ASN A 252 -10.71 21.04 10.86
CA ASN A 252 -9.81 20.53 11.89
C ASN A 252 -9.24 19.18 11.49
N ILE A 253 -7.92 19.14 11.28
CA ILE A 253 -7.15 17.89 11.27
C ILE A 253 -7.19 17.35 12.70
N PRO A 254 -7.62 16.09 12.94
CA PRO A 254 -7.69 15.58 14.30
C PRO A 254 -6.30 15.46 14.92
N ASP A 255 -6.04 16.19 16.02
CA ASP A 255 -4.81 16.07 16.80
C ASP A 255 -4.73 14.73 17.54
N ALA A 256 -3.53 14.39 18.04
CA ALA A 256 -3.25 13.13 18.72
C ALA A 256 -4.08 12.91 20.01
N GLU A 257 -4.62 13.97 20.63
CA GLU A 257 -5.45 13.88 21.84
C GLU A 257 -6.94 13.54 21.56
N MET A 258 -7.42 13.64 20.32
CA MET A 258 -8.82 13.30 19.95
C MET A 258 -9.11 11.79 19.95
N VAL A 259 -8.11 10.94 20.15
CA VAL A 259 -8.23 9.46 20.15
C VAL A 259 -9.06 8.92 21.33
N ALA A 260 -9.32 9.75 22.36
CA ALA A 260 -10.05 9.33 23.54
C ALA A 260 -11.59 9.24 23.35
N ASN A 261 -12.16 9.86 22.32
CA ASN A 261 -13.60 9.73 22.03
C ASN A 261 -13.88 9.73 20.51
N PRO A 262 -13.67 8.58 19.84
CA PRO A 262 -13.59 8.48 18.39
C PRO A 262 -14.92 8.62 17.64
N SER A 263 -16.10 8.73 18.28
CA SER A 263 -17.36 8.57 17.53
C SER A 263 -17.67 9.74 16.59
N GLN A 264 -17.59 10.99 17.05
CA GLN A 264 -18.17 12.10 16.29
C GLN A 264 -17.27 12.61 15.15
N ASP A 265 -15.96 12.72 15.37
CA ASP A 265 -15.04 13.20 14.33
C ASP A 265 -14.70 12.12 13.30
N LEU A 266 -14.71 10.85 13.71
CA LEU A 266 -14.62 9.74 12.78
C LEU A 266 -15.88 9.68 11.93
N GLU A 267 -17.08 9.80 12.52
CA GLU A 267 -18.33 9.83 11.77
C GLU A 267 -18.34 10.92 10.68
N VAL A 268 -17.91 12.15 11.00
CA VAL A 268 -17.81 13.25 10.02
C VAL A 268 -16.80 12.93 8.91
N LEU A 269 -15.67 12.32 9.26
CA LEU A 269 -14.63 11.96 8.30
C LEU A 269 -15.05 10.79 7.41
N LEU A 270 -15.81 9.84 7.95
CA LEU A 270 -16.42 8.75 7.22
C LEU A 270 -17.55 9.25 6.31
N GLU A 271 -18.30 10.27 6.72
CA GLU A 271 -19.30 10.96 5.89
C GLU A 271 -18.63 11.66 4.70
N ASP A 272 -17.54 12.41 4.92
CA ASP A 272 -16.77 13.05 3.84
C ASP A 272 -16.19 12.00 2.85
N ILE A 273 -15.69 10.86 3.35
CA ILE A 273 -15.22 9.75 2.51
C ILE A 273 -16.40 9.10 1.76
N SER A 274 -17.56 9.00 2.41
CA SER A 274 -18.80 8.47 1.82
C SER A 274 -19.26 9.30 0.63
N ASP A 275 -19.19 10.62 0.73
CA ASP A 275 -19.56 11.53 -0.36
C ASP A 275 -18.64 11.33 -1.58
N VAL A 276 -17.32 11.25 -1.34
CA VAL A 276 -16.32 10.98 -2.39
C VAL A 276 -16.56 9.62 -3.05
N MET A 277 -16.85 8.58 -2.28
CA MET A 277 -17.16 7.24 -2.80
C MET A 277 -18.48 7.21 -3.58
N CYS A 278 -19.51 7.95 -3.16
CA CYS A 278 -20.75 8.07 -3.92
C CYS A 278 -20.52 8.71 -5.29
N ASP A 279 -19.67 9.74 -5.37
CA ASP A 279 -19.34 10.40 -6.64
C ASP A 279 -18.53 9.49 -7.56
N ILE A 280 -17.61 8.68 -7.00
CA ILE A 280 -16.91 7.62 -7.73
C ILE A 280 -17.90 6.58 -8.28
N ALA A 281 -18.82 6.09 -7.44
CA ALA A 281 -19.82 5.10 -7.87
C ALA A 281 -20.69 5.63 -9.01
N ARG A 282 -21.21 6.86 -8.88
CA ARG A 282 -22.02 7.51 -9.93
C ARG A 282 -21.23 7.68 -11.23
N HIS A 283 -19.95 8.02 -11.14
CA HIS A 283 -19.09 8.13 -12.32
C HIS A 283 -18.92 6.77 -13.00
N GLN A 284 -18.60 5.72 -12.26
CA GLN A 284 -18.45 4.37 -12.80
C GLN A 284 -19.75 3.86 -13.45
N ILE A 285 -20.90 4.19 -12.87
CA ILE A 285 -22.21 3.89 -13.48
C ILE A 285 -22.36 4.63 -14.81
N SER A 286 -22.03 5.92 -14.88
CA SER A 286 -22.14 6.71 -16.12
C SER A 286 -21.23 6.23 -17.25
N LEU A 287 -20.24 5.39 -16.96
CA LEU A 287 -19.38 4.78 -17.98
C LEU A 287 -20.03 3.56 -18.63
N VAL A 288 -21.12 3.01 -18.07
CA VAL A 288 -21.80 1.80 -18.60
C VAL A 288 -22.99 2.14 -19.50
N ASP A 289 -23.57 3.34 -19.36
CA ASP A 289 -24.71 3.86 -20.14
C ASP A 289 -24.27 4.62 -21.41
#